data_AF-A0AB72Z553-F1
#
_entry.id   AF-A0AB72Z553-F1
#
_cell.length_a   1.000
_cell.length_b   1.000
_cell.length_c   1.000
_cell.angle_alpha   90.00
_cell.angle_beta   90.00
_cell.angle_gamma   90.00
#
_symmetry.space_group_name_H-M   'P 1'
#
loop_
_entity.id
_entity.type
_entity.pdbx_description
1 polymer ?
#
loop_
_entity_poly.entity_id
_entity_poly.type
_entity_poly.pdbx_seq_one_letter_code
_entity_poly.pdbx_strand_id
1 'polypeptide(L)'
;MSGKSDDMLYVELRADRDCDRDFGESILQAARLVARLQDPSASDEDLMKLQVDWKNPNTPSSSMSADAFSKLASSIDSFANSEVGMTRAGLSRSEIVRLKADQRKAQANQTLDRIRNARQEQNDATGQEGDVNGPEQPEPDTGTTQTA
;
A
#
# COMPACT_ATOMS: atom_id res chain seq x y z
N MET A 1 21.52 2.21 8.01
CA MET A 1 20.55 3.16 7.45
C MET A 1 19.30 3.08 8.31
N SER A 2 19.14 4.01 9.24
CA SER A 2 18.05 4.01 10.23
C SER A 2 16.86 4.76 9.66
N GLY A 3 15.77 4.05 9.36
CA GLY A 3 14.52 4.65 8.89
C GLY A 3 13.82 5.31 10.08
N LYS A 4 13.72 6.63 10.06
CA LYS A 4 12.87 7.38 10.99
C LYS A 4 11.42 7.06 10.64
N SER A 5 10.73 6.37 11.54
CA SER A 5 9.28 6.31 11.55
C SER A 5 8.80 7.68 12.00
N ASP A 6 8.14 8.43 11.13
CA ASP A 6 7.42 9.65 11.50
C ASP A 6 6.24 9.24 12.39
N ASP A 7 6.49 9.19 13.70
CA ASP A 7 5.48 8.95 14.73
C ASP A 7 4.62 10.22 14.86
N MET A 8 3.58 10.29 14.04
CA MET A 8 2.49 11.26 14.17
C MET A 8 1.71 10.98 15.46
N LEU A 9 1.72 11.92 16.40
CA LEU A 9 0.91 11.86 17.61
C LEU A 9 -0.56 12.17 17.26
N TYR A 10 -1.48 11.31 17.71
CA TYR A 10 -2.93 11.52 17.54
C TYR A 10 -3.65 11.55 18.89
N VAL A 11 -4.75 12.32 18.96
CA VAL A 11 -5.65 12.37 20.12
C VAL A 11 -7.04 11.91 19.67
N GLU A 12 -7.55 10.83 20.28
CA GLU A 12 -8.86 10.24 19.94
C GLU A 12 -9.96 10.74 20.87
N LEU A 13 -11.08 11.22 20.32
CA LEU A 13 -12.18 11.82 21.08
C LEU A 13 -13.56 11.36 20.58
N ARG A 14 -14.53 11.30 21.49
CA ARG A 14 -15.93 10.93 21.20
C ARG A 14 -16.84 12.14 21.44
N ALA A 15 -17.55 12.60 20.41
CA ALA A 15 -18.57 13.64 20.54
C ALA A 15 -19.62 13.54 19.43
N ASP A 16 -20.80 14.12 19.69
CA ASP A 16 -21.86 14.27 18.69
C ASP A 16 -21.47 15.32 17.62
N ARG A 17 -21.94 15.15 16.38
CA ARG A 17 -21.51 15.92 15.19
C ARG A 17 -21.63 17.44 15.33
N ASP A 18 -22.45 17.93 16.26
CA ASP A 18 -22.70 19.36 16.45
C ASP A 18 -21.66 20.06 17.35
N CYS A 19 -20.74 19.33 17.99
CA CYS A 19 -19.65 19.89 18.81
C CYS A 19 -18.34 20.15 18.04
N ASP A 20 -18.30 19.84 16.74
CA ASP A 20 -17.07 19.52 15.99
C ASP A 20 -16.05 20.66 15.84
N ARG A 21 -16.50 21.91 15.62
CA ARG A 21 -15.59 22.97 15.16
C ARG A 21 -14.91 23.73 16.29
N ASP A 22 -15.70 24.22 17.24
CA ASP A 22 -15.18 25.14 18.26
C ASP A 22 -14.50 24.39 19.42
N PHE A 23 -14.96 23.17 19.74
CA PHE A 23 -14.33 22.36 20.77
C PHE A 23 -13.06 21.65 20.25
N GLY A 24 -13.03 21.27 18.96
CA GLY A 24 -11.89 20.59 18.34
C GLY A 24 -10.59 21.40 18.42
N GLU A 25 -10.64 22.69 18.10
CA GLU A 25 -9.46 23.57 18.19
C GLU A 25 -8.93 23.72 19.61
N SER A 26 -9.81 23.82 20.61
CA SER A 26 -9.39 23.94 22.01
C SER A 26 -8.62 22.71 22.50
N ILE A 27 -9.02 21.52 22.05
CA ILE A 27 -8.33 20.26 22.37
C ILE A 27 -6.98 20.21 21.65
N LEU A 28 -6.94 20.57 20.36
CA LEU A 28 -5.68 20.63 19.62
C LEU A 28 -4.70 21.60 20.29
N GLN A 29 -5.18 22.76 20.73
CA GLN A 29 -4.36 23.73 21.43
C GLN A 29 -3.81 23.18 22.75
N ALA A 30 -4.64 22.48 23.54
CA ALA A 30 -4.19 21.82 24.76
C ALA A 30 -3.14 20.72 24.47
N ALA A 31 -3.38 19.88 23.47
CA ALA A 31 -2.46 18.82 23.06
C ALA A 31 -1.11 19.37 22.59
N ARG A 32 -1.11 20.44 21.79
CA ARG A 32 0.11 21.14 21.34
C ARG A 32 0.89 21.73 22.51
N LEU A 33 0.18 22.29 23.49
CA LEU A 33 0.81 22.85 24.70
C LEU A 33 1.47 21.76 25.55
N VAL A 34 0.80 20.62 25.74
CA VAL A 34 1.37 19.46 26.43
C VAL A 34 2.59 18.91 25.68
N ALA A 35 2.52 18.81 24.36
CA ALA A 35 3.65 18.37 23.54
C ALA A 35 4.87 19.28 23.69
N ARG A 36 4.67 20.61 23.68
CA ARG A 36 5.75 21.59 23.91
C ARG A 36 6.31 21.58 25.33
N LEU A 37 5.49 21.28 26.34
CA LEU A 37 5.93 21.09 27.72
C LEU A 37 6.83 19.85 27.85
N GLN A 38 6.50 18.78 27.13
CA GLN A 38 7.24 17.53 27.16
C GLN A 38 8.53 17.60 26.33
N ASP A 39 8.48 18.25 25.17
CA ASP A 39 9.61 18.50 24.29
C ASP A 39 9.59 19.95 23.76
N PRO A 40 10.39 20.85 24.36
CA PRO A 40 10.51 22.24 23.90
C PRO A 40 11.09 22.39 22.49
N SER A 41 11.70 21.33 21.93
CA SER A 41 12.26 21.32 20.59
C SER A 41 11.29 20.81 19.52
N ALA A 42 10.08 20.42 19.91
CA ALA A 42 9.04 19.96 18.99
C ALA A 42 8.77 21.01 17.90
N SER A 43 8.77 20.57 16.63
CA SER A 43 8.59 21.46 15.51
C SER A 43 7.14 21.94 15.41
N ASP A 44 6.95 23.22 15.10
CA ASP A 44 5.61 23.77 14.89
C ASP A 44 4.90 23.11 13.71
N GLU A 45 5.65 22.69 12.69
CA GLU A 45 5.11 21.98 11.54
C GLU A 45 4.48 20.63 11.95
N ASP A 46 5.16 19.85 12.79
CA ASP A 46 4.63 18.56 13.24
C ASP A 46 3.44 18.72 14.19
N LEU A 47 3.47 19.76 15.03
CA LEU A 47 2.35 20.11 15.91
C LEU A 47 1.11 20.61 15.14
N MET A 48 1.29 21.21 13.95
CA MET A 48 0.18 21.59 13.09
C MET A 48 -0.48 20.41 12.37
N LYS A 49 0.21 19.26 12.27
CA LYS A 49 -0.36 18.03 11.69
C LYS A 49 -1.33 17.30 12.64
N LEU A 50 -1.36 17.67 13.92
CA LEU A 50 -2.34 17.14 14.88
C LEU A 50 -3.76 17.43 14.39
N GLN A 51 -4.57 16.38 14.31
CA GLN A 51 -5.98 16.44 13.94
C GLN A 51 -6.83 15.72 14.99
N VAL A 52 -8.02 16.25 15.25
CA VAL A 52 -9.02 15.59 16.09
C VAL A 52 -9.81 14.64 15.21
N ASP A 53 -9.85 13.37 15.61
CA ASP A 53 -10.73 12.37 15.03
C ASP A 53 -11.96 12.20 15.93
N TRP A 54 -13.11 12.69 15.46
CA TRP A 54 -14.38 12.58 16.17
C TRP A 54 -15.04 11.23 15.88
N LYS A 55 -15.16 10.41 16.91
CA LYS A 55 -15.89 9.13 16.82
C LYS A 55 -17.37 9.32 17.12
N ASN A 56 -18.21 8.66 16.33
CA ASN A 56 -19.65 8.59 16.57
C ASN A 56 -19.92 7.99 17.96
N PRO A 57 -20.62 8.70 18.86
CA PRO A 57 -20.88 8.26 20.22
C PRO A 57 -21.89 7.11 20.28
N ASN A 58 -22.71 6.93 19.24
CA ASN A 58 -23.47 5.71 19.06
C ASN A 58 -22.48 4.62 18.66
N THR A 59 -22.02 3.81 19.61
CA THR A 59 -21.34 2.56 19.31
C THR A 59 -22.36 1.64 18.64
N PRO A 60 -22.36 1.48 17.30
CA PRO A 60 -23.15 0.41 16.72
C PRO A 60 -22.53 -0.89 17.24
N SER A 61 -23.34 -1.92 17.51
CA SER A 61 -22.75 -3.23 17.73
C SER A 61 -21.88 -3.60 16.51
N SER A 62 -20.86 -4.43 16.70
CA SER A 62 -20.03 -4.93 15.58
C SER A 62 -20.88 -5.53 14.46
N SER A 63 -22.00 -6.18 14.81
CA SER A 63 -22.98 -6.70 13.86
C SER A 63 -23.70 -5.61 13.04
N MET A 64 -24.07 -4.48 13.65
CA MET A 64 -24.67 -3.36 12.93
C MET A 64 -23.69 -2.70 11.97
N SER A 65 -22.42 -2.56 12.37
CA SER A 65 -21.36 -2.02 11.50
C SER A 65 -21.09 -2.94 10.31
N ALA A 66 -21.07 -4.26 10.52
CA ALA A 66 -20.88 -5.24 9.45
C ALA A 66 -22.07 -5.28 8.46
N ASP A 67 -23.31 -5.21 8.95
CA ASP A 67 -24.51 -5.12 8.10
C ASP A 67 -24.53 -3.83 7.28
N ALA A 68 -24.25 -2.68 7.92
CA ALA A 68 -24.14 -1.40 7.24
C ALA A 68 -23.02 -1.39 6.19
N PHE A 69 -21.86 -1.96 6.51
CA PHE A 69 -20.77 -2.13 5.56
C PHE A 69 -21.20 -2.99 4.37
N SER A 70 -21.84 -4.13 4.61
CA SER A 70 -22.28 -5.05 3.56
C SER A 70 -23.27 -4.38 2.59
N LYS A 71 -24.19 -3.56 3.10
CA LYS A 71 -25.15 -2.79 2.29
C LYS A 71 -24.49 -1.68 1.47
N LEU A 72 -23.49 -1.00 2.02
CA LEU A 72 -22.78 0.06 1.30
C LEU A 72 -21.80 -0.52 0.28
N ALA A 73 -21.13 -1.62 0.62
CA ALA A 73 -20.22 -2.33 -0.27
C ALA A 73 -20.93 -2.92 -1.49
N SER A 74 -22.19 -3.32 -1.36
CA SER A 74 -22.99 -3.84 -2.48
C SER A 74 -23.59 -2.74 -3.37
N SER A 75 -23.70 -1.51 -2.88
CA SER A 75 -24.36 -0.39 -3.59
C SER A 75 -23.40 0.65 -4.14
N ILE A 76 -22.18 0.74 -3.60
CA ILE A 76 -21.17 1.74 -3.97
C ILE A 76 -19.92 1.03 -4.47
N ASP A 77 -19.57 1.28 -5.73
CA ASP A 77 -18.36 0.74 -6.34
C ASP A 77 -17.11 1.17 -5.57
N SER A 78 -16.18 0.22 -5.41
CA SER A 78 -14.91 0.41 -4.70
C SER A 78 -15.02 0.78 -3.21
N PHE A 79 -16.23 0.91 -2.65
CA PHE A 79 -16.42 1.30 -1.24
C PHE A 79 -15.77 0.32 -0.28
N ALA A 80 -15.90 -0.98 -0.55
CA ALA A 80 -15.30 -2.04 0.26
C ALA A 80 -13.78 -1.90 0.42
N ASN A 81 -13.10 -1.37 -0.61
CA ASN A 81 -11.64 -1.19 -0.63
C ASN A 81 -11.22 0.23 -0.22
N SER A 82 -12.17 1.12 0.05
CA SER A 82 -11.88 2.49 0.48
C SER A 82 -11.56 2.53 1.97
N GLU A 83 -10.74 3.49 2.39
CA GLU A 83 -10.45 3.70 3.81
C GLU A 83 -11.71 4.05 4.60
N VAL A 84 -12.64 4.79 3.99
CA VAL A 84 -13.93 5.12 4.58
C VAL A 84 -14.76 3.86 4.82
N GLY A 85 -14.79 2.94 3.86
CA GLY A 85 -15.48 1.65 3.99
C GLY A 85 -14.87 0.77 5.08
N MET A 86 -13.54 0.66 5.13
CA MET A 86 -12.85 -0.11 6.16
C MET A 86 -13.06 0.47 7.56
N THR A 87 -13.02 1.79 7.72
CA THR A 87 -13.35 2.45 9.00
C THR A 87 -14.79 2.16 9.40
N ARG A 88 -15.73 2.17 8.43
CA ARG A 88 -17.14 1.90 8.69
C ARG A 88 -17.44 0.42 8.98
N ALA A 89 -16.59 -0.48 8.51
CA ALA A 89 -16.57 -1.89 8.93
C ALA A 89 -16.06 -2.07 10.37
N GLY A 90 -15.48 -1.03 10.98
CA GLY A 90 -15.00 -1.04 12.36
C GLY A 90 -13.50 -1.30 12.51
N LEU A 91 -12.73 -1.27 11.41
CA LEU A 91 -11.27 -1.36 11.49
C LEU A 91 -10.70 -0.04 12.02
N SER A 92 -9.71 -0.14 12.91
CA SER A 92 -8.92 1.01 13.35
C SER A 92 -7.98 1.50 12.25
N ARG A 93 -7.47 2.73 12.39
CA ARG A 93 -6.58 3.32 11.39
C ARG A 93 -5.30 2.52 11.19
N SER A 94 -4.71 2.00 12.27
CA SER A 94 -3.49 1.17 12.20
C SER A 94 -3.75 -0.15 11.48
N GLU A 95 -4.90 -0.78 11.70
CA GLU A 95 -5.34 -1.99 10.99
C GLU A 95 -5.55 -1.71 9.50
N ILE A 96 -6.19 -0.58 9.15
CA ILE A 96 -6.38 -0.17 7.76
C ILE A 96 -5.04 0.03 7.04
N VAL A 97 -4.10 0.73 7.68
CA VAL A 97 -2.76 0.97 7.11
C VAL A 97 -2.04 -0.35 6.86
N ARG A 98 -2.07 -1.27 7.84
CA ARG A 98 -1.47 -2.60 7.73
C ARG A 98 -2.13 -3.42 6.62
N LEU A 99 -3.46 -3.47 6.58
CA LEU A 99 -4.22 -4.18 5.55
C LEU A 99 -3.90 -3.66 4.15
N LYS A 100 -3.81 -2.34 3.96
CA LYS A 100 -3.43 -1.74 2.67
C LYS A 100 -1.97 -2.01 2.31
N ALA A 101 -1.07 -2.14 3.28
CA ALA A 101 0.30 -2.54 3.03
C ALA A 101 0.36 -4.00 2.55
N ASP A 102 -0.38 -4.90 3.20
CA ASP A 102 -0.48 -6.31 2.82
C ASP A 102 -1.12 -6.49 1.44
N GLN A 103 -2.18 -5.74 1.12
CA GLN A 103 -2.79 -5.71 -0.21
C GLN A 103 -1.81 -5.26 -1.29
N ARG A 104 -1.06 -4.17 -1.05
CA ARG A 104 -0.03 -3.69 -1.99
C ARG A 104 1.06 -4.73 -2.20
N LYS A 105 1.48 -5.42 -1.14
CA LYS A 105 2.47 -6.50 -1.22
C LYS A 105 1.95 -7.69 -2.04
N ALA A 106 0.69 -8.09 -1.82
CA ALA A 106 0.06 -9.16 -2.59
C ALA A 106 -0.06 -8.81 -4.08
N GLN A 107 -0.47 -7.58 -4.41
CA GLN A 107 -0.54 -7.10 -5.80
C GLN A 107 0.83 -7.07 -6.48
N ALA A 108 1.87 -6.66 -5.74
CA ALA A 108 3.24 -6.68 -6.24
C ALA A 108 3.70 -8.11 -6.54
N ASN A 109 3.47 -9.05 -5.62
CA ASN A 109 3.80 -10.47 -5.83
C ASN A 109 3.08 -11.04 -7.06
N GLN A 110 1.77 -10.79 -7.21
CA GLN A 110 1.01 -11.22 -8.39
C GLN A 110 1.58 -10.67 -9.70
N THR A 111 2.08 -9.43 -9.70
CA THR A 111 2.69 -8.83 -10.88
C THR A 111 4.03 -9.48 -11.20
N LEU A 112 4.85 -9.75 -10.18
CA LEU A 112 6.12 -10.47 -10.34
C LEU A 112 5.91 -11.89 -10.85
N ASP A 113 4.90 -12.59 -10.35
CA ASP A 113 4.57 -13.95 -10.80
C ASP A 113 4.15 -13.96 -12.27
N ARG A 114 3.35 -12.97 -12.72
CA ARG A 114 3.01 -12.82 -14.15
C ARG A 114 4.25 -12.59 -15.02
N ILE A 115 5.19 -11.75 -14.57
CA ILE A 115 6.43 -11.48 -15.31
C ILE A 115 7.31 -12.73 -15.37
N ARG A 116 7.45 -13.46 -14.25
CA ARG A 116 8.21 -14.70 -14.20
C ARG A 116 7.63 -15.75 -15.15
N ASN A 117 6.31 -15.92 -15.14
CA ASN A 117 5.63 -16.88 -16.02
C ASN A 117 5.79 -16.48 -17.50
N ALA A 118 5.58 -15.20 -17.84
CA ALA A 118 5.76 -14.70 -19.21
C ALA A 118 7.20 -14.88 -19.72
N ARG A 119 8.20 -14.73 -18.84
CA ARG A 119 9.60 -14.98 -19.18
C ARG A 119 9.90 -16.47 -19.41
N GLN A 120 9.24 -17.34 -18.65
CA GLN A 120 9.39 -18.78 -18.79
C GLN A 120 8.78 -19.27 -20.11
N GLU A 121 7.59 -18.76 -20.47
CA GLU A 121 6.95 -19.02 -21.77
C GLU A 121 7.80 -18.54 -22.96
N GLN A 122 8.48 -17.38 -22.85
CA GLN A 122 9.41 -16.91 -23.88
C GLN A 122 10.65 -17.82 -24.01
N ASN A 123 11.21 -18.30 -22.90
CA ASN A 123 12.37 -19.19 -22.95
C ASN A 123 12.02 -20.57 -23.52
N ASP A 124 10.82 -21.10 -23.21
CA ASP A 124 10.33 -22.37 -23.76
C ASP A 124 10.02 -22.27 -25.26
N ALA A 125 9.54 -21.11 -25.74
CA ALA A 125 9.34 -20.85 -27.17
C ALA A 125 10.64 -20.69 -27.98
N THR A 126 11.76 -20.34 -27.33
CA THR A 126 13.07 -20.18 -28.00
C THR A 126 13.97 -21.42 -27.83
N GLY A 127 13.58 -22.38 -26.99
CA GLY A 127 14.34 -23.60 -26.68
C GLY A 127 13.98 -24.82 -27.54
N GLN A 128 13.08 -24.67 -28.52
CA GLN A 128 12.58 -25.77 -29.35
C GLN A 128 12.93 -25.60 -30.84
N GLU A 129 14.10 -25.06 -31.15
CA GLU A 129 14.78 -25.20 -32.46
C GLU A 129 16.29 -25.38 -32.22
N GLY A 130 16.67 -26.57 -31.78
CA GLY A 130 18.07 -26.89 -31.45
C GLY A 130 18.38 -28.38 -31.47
N ASP A 131 17.72 -29.14 -32.33
CA ASP A 131 18.13 -30.50 -32.68
C ASP A 131 17.93 -30.71 -34.19
N VAL A 132 19.00 -30.51 -34.96
CA VAL A 132 19.25 -31.26 -36.20
C VAL A 132 20.75 -31.37 -36.41
N ASN A 133 21.20 -32.62 -36.27
CA ASN A 133 22.45 -33.16 -36.78
C ASN A 133 22.75 -32.68 -38.22
N GLY A 134 24.05 -32.52 -38.52
CA GLY A 134 24.58 -31.95 -39.78
C GLY A 134 24.30 -32.75 -41.05
N PRO A 135 24.79 -32.24 -42.19
CA PRO A 135 25.99 -32.88 -42.74
C PRO A 135 27.08 -31.89 -43.15
N GLU A 136 28.30 -32.41 -43.08
CA GLU A 136 29.54 -31.85 -43.64
C GLU A 136 29.32 -31.24 -45.03
N GLN A 137 29.75 -29.98 -45.21
CA GLN A 137 29.99 -29.41 -46.53
C GLN A 137 31.49 -29.44 -46.85
N PRO A 138 31.86 -29.82 -48.08
CA PRO A 138 33.24 -30.13 -48.46
C PRO A 138 34.07 -28.86 -48.69
N GLU A 139 35.35 -28.94 -48.34
CA GLU A 139 36.38 -27.97 -48.74
C GLU A 139 36.42 -27.80 -50.27
N PRO A 140 36.52 -26.56 -50.78
CA PRO A 140 37.09 -26.32 -52.09
C PRO A 140 38.59 -26.01 -51.96
N ASP A 141 39.40 -27.03 -52.23
CA ASP A 141 40.78 -26.90 -52.68
C ASP A 141 40.83 -26.02 -53.94
N THR A 142 41.50 -24.88 -53.87
CA THR A 142 42.19 -24.29 -55.03
C THR A 142 43.28 -23.33 -54.57
N GLY A 143 44.53 -23.65 -54.91
CA GLY A 143 45.56 -22.63 -55.12
C GLY A 143 46.97 -22.95 -54.62
N THR A 144 47.56 -24.07 -55.01
CA THR A 144 49.03 -24.14 -55.07
C THR A 144 49.49 -23.38 -56.31
N THR A 145 50.36 -22.37 -56.17
CA THR A 145 51.65 -22.29 -56.91
C THR A 145 52.55 -21.21 -56.30
N GLN A 146 53.71 -21.71 -55.88
CA GLN A 146 54.93 -21.07 -55.40
C GLN A 146 55.79 -20.56 -56.58
N THR A 147 56.66 -19.56 -56.33
CA THR A 147 57.94 -19.15 -57.01
C THR A 147 57.99 -17.63 -57.27
N ALA A 148 59.06 -16.88 -56.99
CA ALA A 148 60.44 -17.16 -56.59
C ALA A 148 60.95 -16.05 -55.64
#